data_AF-A0A1P8V0L5-F1
#
_entry.id   AF-A0A1P8V0L5-F1
#
_cell.length_a   1.000
_cell.length_b   1.000
_cell.length_c   1.000
_cell.angle_alpha   90.00
_cell.angle_beta   90.00
_cell.angle_gamma   90.00
#
_symmetry.space_group_name_H-M   'P 1'
#
loop_
_entity.id
_entity.type
_entity.pdbx_description
1 polymer ?
#
loop_
_entity_poly.entity_id
_entity_poly.type
_entity_poly.pdbx_seq_one_letter_code
_entity_poly.pdbx_strand_id
1 'polypeptide(L)'
;MLLDEGDAETYEKHFAFDSDLVQPVFAKKGAPYEAGVEYIRSTGLKNIVISRADSDDIISDDYIEKVNAEVTRLVEAGQPFDYIVATHGYRTDGDVIQEIYYSCSPYLSLFREEWDGKNIYDINHEDVLQYAYFPIESARWMQCIHGGNLANQFMNGMADRQSFEDSIRNNKKLIAMQRVSAKDNWPENFGVYNLAFPESF
;
A
#
# COMPACT_ATOMS: atom_id res chain seq x y z
N MET A 1 2.52 -2.35 -12.61
CA MET A 1 2.98 -3.42 -11.71
C MET A 1 4.28 -3.99 -12.26
N LEU A 2 5.36 -4.01 -11.48
CA LEU A 2 6.64 -4.58 -11.94
C LEU A 2 6.68 -6.08 -11.64
N LEU A 3 6.96 -6.91 -12.64
CA LEU A 3 7.00 -8.37 -12.54
C LEU A 3 8.32 -8.91 -13.11
N ASP A 4 8.71 -10.12 -12.70
CA ASP A 4 9.85 -10.81 -13.34
C ASP A 4 9.47 -11.19 -14.79
N GLU A 5 10.41 -11.04 -15.73
CA GLU A 5 10.17 -11.40 -17.14
C GLU A 5 9.79 -12.88 -17.34
N GLY A 6 10.24 -13.77 -16.45
CA GLY A 6 9.87 -15.18 -16.45
C GLY A 6 8.41 -15.43 -16.07
N ASP A 7 7.75 -14.47 -15.43
CA ASP A 7 6.35 -14.58 -14.99
C ASP A 7 5.34 -14.16 -16.07
N ALA A 8 5.80 -13.70 -17.23
CA ALA A 8 4.92 -13.17 -18.28
C ALA A 8 3.84 -14.17 -18.73
N GLU A 9 4.22 -15.41 -19.03
CA GLU A 9 3.28 -16.45 -19.45
C GLU A 9 2.29 -16.81 -18.32
N THR A 10 2.79 -16.90 -17.08
CA THR A 10 1.95 -17.18 -15.90
C THR A 10 0.94 -16.06 -15.67
N TYR A 11 1.38 -14.80 -15.78
CA TYR A 11 0.52 -13.63 -15.66
C TYR A 11 -0.55 -13.64 -16.74
N GLU A 12 -0.18 -13.80 -18.01
CA GLU A 12 -1.14 -13.83 -19.13
C GLU A 12 -2.20 -14.93 -18.97
N LYS A 13 -1.80 -16.09 -18.45
CA LYS A 13 -2.68 -17.25 -18.33
C LYS A 13 -3.62 -17.20 -17.13
N HIS A 14 -3.17 -16.62 -16.02
CA HIS A 14 -3.87 -16.74 -14.73
C HIS A 14 -4.33 -15.41 -14.13
N PHE A 15 -3.70 -14.30 -14.52
CA PHE A 15 -3.86 -13.00 -13.90
C PHE A 15 -4.09 -11.88 -14.91
N ALA A 16 -4.15 -12.14 -16.22
CA ALA A 16 -4.51 -11.12 -17.20
C ALA A 16 -5.94 -10.65 -16.94
N PHE A 17 -6.05 -9.61 -16.13
CA PHE A 17 -7.28 -8.86 -15.95
C PHE A 17 -7.34 -7.84 -17.08
N ASP A 18 -8.49 -7.75 -17.73
CA ASP A 18 -8.79 -6.70 -18.70
C ASP A 18 -9.02 -5.39 -17.91
N SER A 19 -7.91 -4.81 -17.43
CA SER A 19 -7.90 -3.64 -16.57
C SER A 19 -6.96 -2.59 -17.16
N ASP A 20 -7.54 -1.47 -17.56
CA ASP A 20 -6.78 -0.28 -17.95
C ASP A 20 -6.04 0.35 -16.75
N LEU A 21 -6.35 -0.08 -15.52
CA LEU A 21 -5.82 0.52 -14.29
C LEU A 21 -4.43 -0.01 -13.91
N VAL A 22 -4.15 -1.29 -14.19
CA VAL A 22 -2.89 -1.93 -13.78
C VAL A 22 -2.27 -2.69 -14.94
N GLN A 23 -1.25 -2.08 -15.55
CA GLN A 23 -0.46 -2.73 -16.59
C GLN A 23 0.80 -3.40 -16.00
N PRO A 24 1.13 -4.63 -16.41
CA PRO A 24 2.37 -5.28 -16.03
C PRO A 24 3.55 -4.66 -16.81
N VAL A 25 4.68 -4.47 -16.13
CA VAL A 25 5.97 -4.14 -16.71
C VAL A 25 6.92 -5.26 -16.31
N PHE A 26 7.30 -6.07 -17.28
CA PHE A 26 8.16 -7.23 -17.08
C PHE A 26 9.63 -6.82 -17.11
N ALA A 27 10.38 -7.20 -16.08
CA ALA A 27 11.75 -6.79 -15.89
C ALA A 27 12.71 -7.97 -15.81
N LYS A 28 13.92 -7.77 -16.32
CA LYS A 28 15.02 -8.73 -16.20
C LYS A 28 15.46 -8.84 -14.74
N LYS A 29 15.90 -10.03 -14.36
CA LYS A 29 16.51 -10.27 -13.05
C LYS A 29 17.63 -9.25 -12.78
N GLY A 30 17.49 -8.51 -11.68
CA GLY A 30 18.46 -7.51 -11.23
C GLY A 30 18.33 -6.12 -11.87
N ALA A 31 17.33 -5.89 -12.73
CA ALA A 31 17.04 -4.58 -13.32
C ALA A 31 15.54 -4.16 -13.27
N PRO A 32 14.79 -4.40 -12.16
CA PRO A 32 13.39 -3.99 -12.06
C PRO A 32 13.19 -2.48 -12.08
N TYR A 33 14.15 -1.74 -11.53
CA TYR A 33 14.11 -0.29 -11.49
C TYR A 33 14.24 0.32 -12.89
N GLU A 34 15.24 -0.11 -13.64
CA GLU A 34 15.52 0.38 -14.99
C GLU A 34 14.34 0.15 -15.92
N ALA A 35 13.69 -1.02 -15.84
CA ALA A 35 12.50 -1.34 -16.62
C ALA A 35 11.33 -0.38 -16.32
N GLY A 36 11.07 -0.09 -15.05
CA GLY A 36 10.04 0.88 -14.65
C GLY A 36 10.35 2.30 -15.15
N VAL A 37 11.61 2.72 -15.03
CA VAL A 37 12.07 4.04 -15.52
C VAL A 37 11.96 4.16 -17.03
N GLU A 38 12.36 3.14 -17.78
CA GLU A 38 12.27 3.11 -19.24
C GLU A 38 10.80 3.15 -19.70
N TYR A 39 9.92 2.45 -19.01
CA TYR A 39 8.49 2.50 -19.26
C TYR A 39 7.92 3.91 -19.02
N ILE A 40 8.20 4.53 -17.88
CA ILE A 40 7.75 5.91 -17.58
C ILE A 40 8.29 6.90 -18.63
N ARG A 41 9.56 6.77 -19.02
CA ARG A 41 10.16 7.65 -20.03
C ARG A 41 9.57 7.45 -21.42
N SER A 42 9.31 6.22 -21.84
CA SER A 42 8.80 5.91 -23.18
C SER A 42 7.34 6.34 -23.38
N THR A 43 6.56 6.41 -22.30
CA THR A 43 5.15 6.84 -22.34
C THR A 43 4.98 8.36 -22.34
N GLY A 44 5.96 9.12 -21.89
CA GLY A 44 5.89 10.59 -21.81
C GLY A 44 4.83 11.08 -20.82
N LEU A 45 4.50 10.26 -19.81
CA LEU A 45 3.49 10.59 -18.81
C LEU A 45 3.87 11.81 -17.96
N LYS A 46 2.84 12.50 -17.49
CA LYS A 46 2.93 13.60 -16.51
C LYS A 46 2.02 13.28 -15.33
N ASN A 47 2.23 13.97 -14.20
CA ASN A 47 1.49 13.73 -12.96
C ASN A 47 1.55 12.26 -12.53
N ILE A 48 2.78 11.76 -12.45
CA ILE A 48 3.10 10.37 -12.20
C ILE A 48 2.97 10.09 -10.71
N VAL A 49 2.18 9.07 -10.36
CA VAL A 49 2.09 8.53 -9.01
C VAL A 49 2.75 7.16 -9.01
N ILE A 50 3.75 6.99 -8.15
CA ILE A 50 4.47 5.73 -7.97
C ILE A 50 4.14 5.24 -6.58
N SER A 51 3.41 4.14 -6.48
CA SER A 51 3.05 3.55 -5.19
C SER A 51 4.00 2.40 -4.86
N ARG A 52 4.39 2.31 -3.59
CA ARG A 52 5.06 1.13 -3.05
C ARG A 52 4.00 0.10 -2.69
N ALA A 53 4.20 -1.13 -3.17
CA ALA A 53 3.46 -2.32 -2.75
C ALA A 53 4.41 -3.51 -2.87
N ASP A 54 4.68 -4.17 -1.75
CA ASP A 54 5.51 -5.37 -1.69
C ASP A 54 4.64 -6.61 -2.05
N SER A 55 5.26 -7.76 -2.37
CA SER A 55 4.52 -8.92 -2.92
C SER A 55 3.55 -9.59 -1.93
N ASP A 56 3.74 -9.35 -0.64
CA ASP A 56 2.92 -9.82 0.48
C ASP A 56 1.96 -8.75 1.02
N ASP A 57 1.91 -7.59 0.36
CA ASP A 57 0.98 -6.51 0.65
C ASP A 57 -0.39 -6.76 -0.01
N ILE A 58 -1.45 -6.38 0.71
CA ILE A 58 -2.81 -6.31 0.16
C ILE A 58 -3.25 -4.86 0.20
N ILE A 59 -3.79 -4.37 -0.92
CA ILE A 59 -4.46 -3.08 -1.00
C ILE A 59 -5.95 -3.29 -1.26
N SER A 60 -6.77 -2.34 -0.81
CA SER A 60 -8.19 -2.34 -1.14
C SER A 60 -8.43 -2.16 -2.64
N ASP A 61 -9.55 -2.68 -3.14
CA ASP A 61 -9.91 -2.65 -4.57
C ASP A 61 -9.95 -1.22 -5.13
N ASP A 62 -10.30 -0.23 -4.28
CA ASP A 62 -10.37 1.18 -4.62
C ASP A 62 -9.10 1.98 -4.24
N TYR A 63 -8.05 1.33 -3.72
CA TYR A 63 -6.85 2.01 -3.22
C TYR A 63 -6.23 2.98 -4.23
N ILE A 64 -5.99 2.51 -5.45
CA ILE A 64 -5.36 3.31 -6.52
C ILE A 64 -6.23 4.50 -6.91
N GLU A 65 -7.56 4.30 -6.98
CA GLU A 65 -8.51 5.37 -7.28
C GLU A 65 -8.50 6.44 -6.18
N LYS A 66 -8.48 6.04 -4.91
CA LYS A 66 -8.41 6.96 -3.77
C LYS A 66 -7.12 7.77 -3.75
N VAL A 67 -5.97 7.13 -4.02
CA VAL A 67 -4.69 7.83 -4.13
C VAL A 67 -4.73 8.85 -5.27
N ASN A 68 -5.17 8.43 -6.46
CA ASN A 68 -5.24 9.31 -7.63
C ASN A 68 -6.19 10.48 -7.42
N ALA A 69 -7.38 10.25 -6.85
CA ALA A 69 -8.34 11.30 -6.55
C ALA A 69 -7.75 12.36 -5.60
N GLU A 70 -7.00 11.94 -4.58
CA GLU A 70 -6.36 12.89 -3.67
C GLU A 70 -5.22 13.66 -4.33
N VAL A 71 -4.38 12.98 -5.12
CA VAL A 71 -3.33 13.64 -5.90
C VAL A 71 -3.92 14.71 -6.81
N THR A 72 -4.99 14.38 -7.56
CA THR A 72 -5.70 15.34 -8.41
C THR A 72 -6.19 16.54 -7.59
N ARG A 73 -6.86 16.29 -6.46
CA ARG A 73 -7.37 17.34 -5.57
C ARG A 73 -6.25 18.29 -5.08
N LEU A 74 -5.10 17.74 -4.68
CA LEU A 74 -3.97 18.50 -4.18
C LEU A 74 -3.30 19.34 -5.28
N VAL A 75 -3.13 18.75 -6.47
CA VAL A 75 -2.58 19.44 -7.65
C VAL A 75 -3.49 20.59 -8.07
N GLU A 76 -4.80 20.37 -8.18
CA GLU A 76 -5.78 21.43 -8.51
C GLU A 76 -5.82 22.55 -7.47
N ALA A 77 -5.59 22.21 -6.20
CA ALA A 77 -5.50 23.19 -5.12
C ALA A 77 -4.15 23.93 -5.06
N GLY A 78 -3.16 23.53 -5.87
CA GLY A 78 -1.80 24.06 -5.81
C GLY A 78 -1.09 23.79 -4.48
N GLN A 79 -1.51 22.75 -3.76
CA GLN A 79 -0.93 22.40 -2.48
C GLN A 79 0.39 21.62 -2.71
N PRO A 80 1.52 22.03 -2.10
CA PRO A 80 2.78 21.32 -2.29
C PRO A 80 2.82 20.01 -1.49
N PHE A 81 3.20 18.92 -2.15
CA PHE A 81 3.47 17.61 -1.55
C PHE A 81 4.42 16.81 -2.45
N ASP A 82 5.20 15.93 -1.84
CA ASP A 82 5.99 14.91 -2.52
C ASP A 82 5.37 13.52 -2.35
N TYR A 83 4.81 13.25 -1.17
CA TYR A 83 4.34 11.93 -0.78
C TYR A 83 2.86 11.95 -0.40
N ILE A 84 2.16 10.88 -0.76
CA ILE A 84 0.85 10.51 -0.22
C ILE A 84 1.07 9.30 0.68
N VAL A 85 0.55 9.34 1.90
CA VAL A 85 0.70 8.24 2.87
C VAL A 85 -0.67 7.68 3.19
N ALA A 86 -0.91 6.42 2.86
CA ALA A 86 -2.13 5.73 3.22
C ALA A 86 -2.08 5.36 4.71
N THR A 87 -2.78 6.11 5.54
CA THR A 87 -2.62 6.03 7.00
C THR A 87 -3.50 5.00 7.65
N HIS A 88 -4.51 4.46 6.98
CA HIS A 88 -5.46 3.52 7.57
C HIS A 88 -5.36 2.15 6.90
N GLY A 89 -5.20 1.10 7.70
CA GLY A 89 -5.18 -0.26 7.20
C GLY A 89 -5.33 -1.32 8.27
N TYR A 90 -4.92 -2.54 7.95
CA TYR A 90 -5.15 -3.71 8.78
C TYR A 90 -3.89 -4.57 8.87
N ARG A 91 -3.77 -5.31 9.97
CA ARG A 91 -2.90 -6.50 10.04
C ARG A 91 -3.76 -7.73 10.19
N THR A 92 -3.37 -8.82 9.54
CA THR A 92 -4.04 -10.11 9.66
C THR A 92 -3.02 -11.25 9.66
N ASP A 93 -3.32 -12.31 10.41
CA ASP A 93 -2.65 -13.61 10.31
C ASP A 93 -3.56 -14.67 9.64
N GLY A 94 -4.76 -14.26 9.20
CA GLY A 94 -5.79 -15.13 8.63
C GLY A 94 -6.93 -15.45 9.58
N ASP A 95 -6.65 -15.61 10.87
CA ASP A 95 -7.66 -15.93 11.90
C ASP A 95 -8.14 -14.66 12.62
N VAL A 96 -7.22 -13.74 12.86
CA VAL A 96 -7.41 -12.49 13.58
C VAL A 96 -7.09 -11.32 12.67
N ILE A 97 -7.88 -10.25 12.79
CA ILE A 97 -7.62 -8.97 12.13
C ILE A 97 -7.58 -7.83 13.15
N GLN A 98 -6.75 -6.83 12.88
CA GLN A 98 -6.60 -5.64 13.70
C GLN A 98 -6.53 -4.41 12.81
N GLU A 99 -7.41 -3.45 13.04
CA GLU A 99 -7.39 -2.14 12.37
C GLU A 99 -6.29 -1.26 12.96
N ILE A 100 -5.60 -0.51 12.08
CA ILE A 100 -4.39 0.24 12.38
C ILE A 100 -4.40 1.58 11.67
N TYR A 101 -3.99 2.63 12.38
CA TYR A 101 -3.67 3.95 11.80
C TYR A 101 -2.18 4.19 11.97
N TYR A 102 -1.46 4.33 10.86
CA TYR A 102 -0.02 4.49 10.81
C TYR A 102 0.36 5.72 9.98
N SER A 103 0.87 6.77 10.63
CA SER A 103 1.29 8.00 9.92
C SER A 103 2.58 7.84 9.11
N CYS A 104 3.38 6.81 9.41
CA CYS A 104 4.56 6.42 8.64
C CYS A 104 4.31 5.06 7.98
N SER A 105 3.12 4.88 7.42
CA SER A 105 2.71 3.63 6.76
C SER A 105 3.73 3.19 5.71
N PRO A 106 4.02 1.87 5.59
CA PRO A 106 4.82 1.36 4.47
C PRO A 106 4.10 1.54 3.12
N TYR A 107 2.79 1.74 3.15
CA TYR A 107 1.94 2.05 2.00
C TYR A 107 1.97 3.56 1.74
N LEU A 108 2.94 3.97 0.92
CA LEU A 108 3.11 5.34 0.49
C LEU A 108 3.22 5.42 -1.03
N SER A 109 2.94 6.60 -1.56
CA SER A 109 3.05 6.92 -2.97
C SER A 109 3.85 8.20 -3.16
N LEU A 110 4.66 8.24 -4.21
CA LEU A 110 5.49 9.36 -4.61
C LEU A 110 4.83 10.05 -5.79
N PHE A 111 4.66 11.36 -5.71
CA PHE A 111 4.12 12.17 -6.79
C PHE A 111 5.21 12.94 -7.52
N ARG A 112 5.18 12.91 -8.86
CA ARG A 112 6.06 13.68 -9.73
C ARG A 112 5.27 14.27 -10.89
N GLU A 113 5.27 15.59 -11.02
CA GLU A 113 4.66 16.25 -12.20
C GLU A 113 5.35 15.79 -13.48
N GLU A 114 6.69 15.72 -13.47
CA GLU A 114 7.53 15.14 -14.51
C GLU A 114 8.56 14.21 -13.87
N TRP A 115 8.91 13.13 -14.57
CA TRP A 115 9.87 12.15 -14.05
C TRP A 115 11.27 12.75 -13.90
N ASP A 116 11.76 12.84 -12.66
CA ASP A 116 13.06 13.42 -12.31
C ASP A 116 14.11 12.37 -11.92
N GLY A 117 13.75 11.08 -11.95
CA GLY A 117 14.63 9.98 -11.56
C GLY A 117 14.58 9.59 -10.08
N LYS A 118 13.73 10.22 -9.26
CA LYS A 118 13.57 9.86 -7.84
C LYS A 118 12.72 8.61 -7.65
N ASN A 119 13.19 7.70 -6.82
CA ASN A 119 12.53 6.44 -6.52
C ASN A 119 11.78 6.51 -5.18
N ILE A 120 10.65 5.80 -5.08
CA ILE A 120 9.92 5.63 -3.82
C ILE A 120 10.71 4.85 -2.76
N TYR A 121 11.70 4.05 -3.18
CA TYR A 121 12.61 3.32 -2.30
C TYR A 121 13.85 4.13 -1.89
N ASP A 122 14.00 5.38 -2.34
CA ASP A 122 15.12 6.25 -1.94
C ASP A 122 15.03 6.70 -0.47
N ILE A 123 13.87 6.49 0.17
CA ILE A 123 13.64 6.81 1.57
C ILE A 123 13.23 5.57 2.37
N ASN A 124 13.57 5.55 3.65
CA ASN A 124 12.87 4.68 4.58
C ASN A 124 11.48 5.29 4.85
N HIS A 125 10.42 4.49 4.75
CA HIS A 125 9.05 4.92 5.03
C HIS A 125 8.88 5.57 6.42
N GLU A 126 9.67 5.16 7.42
CA GLU A 126 9.68 5.80 8.75
C GLU A 126 10.08 7.28 8.71
N ASP A 127 10.85 7.68 7.70
CA ASP A 127 11.35 9.04 7.50
C ASP A 127 10.40 9.93 6.69
N VAL A 128 9.25 9.42 6.22
CA VAL A 128 8.31 10.18 5.37
C VAL A 128 7.84 11.50 6.01
N LEU A 129 7.77 11.54 7.35
CA LEU A 129 7.39 12.74 8.10
C LEU A 129 8.40 13.90 7.98
N GLN A 130 9.61 13.63 7.48
CA GLN A 130 10.65 14.64 7.23
C GLN A 130 10.45 15.36 5.89
N TYR A 131 9.53 14.88 5.05
CA TYR A 131 9.26 15.41 3.71
C TYR A 131 7.91 16.12 3.65
N ALA A 132 7.63 16.78 2.53
CA ALA A 132 6.28 17.27 2.25
C ALA A 132 5.37 16.07 1.97
N TYR A 133 4.56 15.66 2.95
CA TYR A 133 3.66 14.51 2.81
C TYR A 133 2.22 14.92 3.08
N PHE A 134 1.29 14.17 2.51
CA PHE A 134 -0.13 14.30 2.76
C PHE A 134 -0.72 12.95 3.21
N PRO A 135 -1.33 12.85 4.40
CA PRO A 135 -1.95 11.62 4.88
C PRO A 135 -3.34 11.44 4.27
N ILE A 136 -3.69 10.20 3.91
CA ILE A 136 -5.04 9.83 3.49
C ILE A 136 -5.53 8.59 4.22
N GLU A 137 -6.74 8.65 4.76
CA GLU A 137 -7.38 7.52 5.46
C GLU A 137 -8.27 6.68 4.54
N SER A 138 -8.64 7.24 3.38
CA SER A 138 -9.58 6.59 2.46
C SER A 138 -8.95 5.48 1.62
N ALA A 139 -7.64 5.53 1.37
CA ALA A 139 -6.91 4.47 0.70
C ALA A 139 -6.47 3.44 1.75
N ARG A 140 -7.09 2.25 1.74
CA ARG A 140 -6.88 1.24 2.79
C ARG A 140 -5.97 0.12 2.33
N TRP A 141 -5.15 -0.37 3.25
CA TRP A 141 -4.18 -1.44 3.03
C TRP A 141 -4.31 -2.55 4.08
N MET A 142 -3.67 -3.70 3.83
CA MET A 142 -3.63 -4.82 4.75
C MET A 142 -2.30 -5.57 4.62
N GLN A 143 -1.65 -5.78 5.77
CA GLN A 143 -0.41 -6.53 5.89
C GLN A 143 -0.69 -7.94 6.40
N CYS A 144 -0.32 -8.95 5.60
CA CYS A 144 -0.41 -10.36 5.97
C CYS A 144 0.85 -10.81 6.71
N ILE A 145 0.69 -11.33 7.92
CA ILE A 145 1.82 -11.76 8.76
C ILE A 145 2.05 -13.27 8.53
N HIS A 146 3.15 -13.65 7.88
CA HIS A 146 3.55 -15.05 7.67
C HIS A 146 4.78 -15.45 8.50
N GLY A 147 4.81 -16.69 9.01
CA GLY A 147 5.99 -17.30 9.62
C GLY A 147 6.04 -17.21 11.15
N GLY A 148 6.14 -18.38 11.80
CA GLY A 148 6.25 -18.48 13.25
C GLY A 148 7.58 -17.91 13.76
N ASN A 149 7.45 -16.92 14.65
CA ASN A 149 8.40 -16.50 15.68
C ASN A 149 9.30 -15.28 15.39
N LEU A 150 8.68 -14.10 15.51
CA LEU A 150 9.12 -13.01 16.41
C LEU A 150 7.85 -12.44 17.09
N ALA A 151 7.21 -13.25 17.95
CA ALA A 151 6.11 -12.89 18.87
C ALA A 151 5.08 -11.82 18.40
N ASN A 152 3.98 -12.23 17.74
CA ASN A 152 2.72 -11.48 17.55
C ASN A 152 2.86 -10.01 17.11
N GLN A 153 3.05 -9.76 15.80
CA GLN A 153 3.10 -8.38 15.22
C GLN A 153 1.81 -7.56 15.40
N PHE A 154 0.72 -8.19 15.85
CA PHE A 154 -0.43 -7.46 16.34
C PHE A 154 -0.03 -6.61 17.54
N MET A 155 -0.29 -5.32 17.47
CA MET A 155 -0.02 -4.43 18.59
C MET A 155 -0.90 -4.81 19.79
N ASN A 156 -0.43 -4.48 21.00
CA ASN A 156 -1.24 -4.57 22.21
C ASN A 156 -2.33 -3.47 22.17
N GLY A 157 -3.38 -3.70 21.38
CA GLY A 157 -4.51 -2.78 21.26
C GLY A 157 -5.48 -2.94 22.42
N MET A 158 -5.67 -1.89 23.23
CA MET A 158 -6.67 -1.80 24.30
C MET A 158 -7.74 -0.73 24.06
N ALA A 159 -7.72 -0.05 22.91
CA ALA A 159 -8.68 0.98 22.56
C ALA A 159 -9.90 0.37 21.87
N ASP A 160 -11.10 0.72 22.35
CA ASP A 160 -12.34 0.53 21.61
C ASP A 160 -12.43 1.56 20.46
N ARG A 161 -13.37 1.36 19.53
CA ARG A 161 -13.56 2.22 18.35
C ARG A 161 -13.69 3.70 18.70
N GLN A 162 -14.36 4.01 19.81
CA GLN A 162 -14.58 5.39 20.26
C GLN A 162 -13.27 6.03 20.75
N SER A 163 -12.53 5.34 21.61
CA SER A 163 -11.23 5.80 22.13
C SER A 163 -10.19 5.93 21.01
N PHE A 164 -10.33 5.09 19.99
CA PHE A 164 -9.52 5.11 18.79
C PHE A 164 -9.79 6.36 17.95
N GLU A 165 -11.06 6.65 17.62
CA GLU A 165 -11.47 7.85 16.88
C GLU A 165 -11.00 9.15 17.58
N ASP A 166 -10.99 9.18 18.91
CA ASP A 166 -10.49 10.32 19.70
C ASP A 166 -8.95 10.45 19.68
N SER A 167 -8.24 9.33 19.54
CA SER A 167 -6.77 9.27 19.53
C SER A 167 -6.15 9.68 18.19
N ILE A 168 -6.87 9.49 17.07
CA ILE A 168 -6.47 9.88 15.71
C ILE A 168 -6.14 11.39 15.64
N ARG A 169 -6.78 12.21 16.47
CA ARG A 169 -6.56 13.66 16.50
C ARG A 169 -5.28 14.10 17.23
N ASN A 170 -4.70 13.25 18.08
CA ASN A 170 -3.74 13.68 19.11
C ASN A 170 -2.39 12.94 19.13
N ASN A 171 -2.20 11.82 18.41
CA ASN A 171 -0.95 11.06 18.46
C ASN A 171 -0.43 10.64 17.08
N LYS A 172 0.86 10.91 16.84
CA LYS A 172 1.47 11.10 15.51
C LYS A 172 2.26 9.91 14.96
N LYS A 173 2.10 8.68 15.45
CA LYS A 173 2.88 7.55 14.90
C LYS A 173 2.03 6.35 14.53
N LEU A 174 1.52 5.59 15.48
CA LEU A 174 0.87 4.31 15.18
C LEU A 174 -0.14 3.94 16.26
N ILE A 175 -1.39 3.65 15.87
CA ILE A 175 -2.49 3.27 16.77
C ILE A 175 -3.14 2.00 16.22
N ALA A 176 -3.51 1.05 17.08
CA ALA A 176 -4.27 -0.13 16.67
C ALA A 176 -5.45 -0.40 17.59
N MET A 177 -6.52 -0.90 16.97
CA MET A 177 -7.73 -1.32 17.66
C MET A 177 -7.55 -2.67 18.34
N GLN A 178 -8.57 -3.09 19.11
CA GLN A 178 -8.64 -4.45 19.61
C GLN A 178 -8.65 -5.46 18.45
N ARG A 179 -7.99 -6.59 18.68
CA ARG A 179 -7.99 -7.75 17.79
C ARG A 179 -9.38 -8.38 17.75
N VAL A 180 -9.88 -8.68 16.57
CA VAL A 180 -11.18 -9.33 16.35
C VAL A 180 -11.03 -10.51 15.40
N SER A 181 -12.03 -11.39 15.33
CA SER A 181 -12.00 -12.50 14.37
C SER A 181 -12.04 -11.95 12.94
N ALA A 182 -11.09 -12.38 12.11
CA ALA A 182 -11.04 -12.02 10.69
C ALA A 182 -12.27 -12.55 9.94
N LYS A 183 -12.76 -13.74 10.32
CA LYS A 183 -13.95 -14.37 9.73
C LYS A 183 -15.19 -13.49 9.79
N ASP A 184 -15.40 -12.82 10.93
CA ASP A 184 -16.61 -12.04 11.19
C ASP A 184 -16.41 -10.54 10.92
N ASN A 185 -15.18 -10.08 10.71
CA ASN A 185 -14.82 -8.65 10.62
C ASN A 185 -13.90 -8.33 9.45
N TRP A 186 -13.93 -9.13 8.38
CA TRP A 186 -13.16 -8.85 7.18
C TRP A 186 -13.61 -7.50 6.57
N PRO A 187 -12.69 -6.56 6.30
CA PRO A 187 -13.06 -5.25 5.81
C PRO A 187 -13.60 -5.32 4.38
N GLU A 188 -14.62 -4.50 4.11
CA GLU A 188 -15.15 -4.30 2.75
C GLU A 188 -14.05 -3.79 1.79
N ASN A 189 -14.19 -4.09 0.50
CA ASN A 189 -13.25 -3.76 -0.57
C ASN A 189 -11.85 -4.38 -0.43
N PHE A 190 -11.73 -5.44 0.37
CA PHE A 190 -10.57 -6.33 0.31
C PHE A 190 -11.04 -7.67 -0.24
N GLY A 191 -10.51 -8.07 -1.40
CA GLY A 191 -10.82 -9.37 -1.98
C GLY A 191 -10.63 -10.49 -0.96
N VAL A 192 -11.67 -11.30 -0.75
CA VAL A 192 -11.58 -12.55 0.02
C VAL A 192 -10.94 -13.57 -0.91
N TYR A 193 -9.65 -13.43 -1.16
CA TYR A 193 -8.90 -14.57 -1.66
C TYR A 193 -9.01 -15.61 -0.56
N ASN A 194 -9.38 -16.85 -0.91
CA ASN A 194 -9.10 -17.98 -0.04
C ASN A 194 -7.61 -17.91 0.24
N LEU A 195 -7.23 -17.25 1.33
CA LEU A 195 -5.94 -17.34 1.95
C LEU A 195 -5.91 -18.77 2.48
N ALA A 196 -5.81 -19.72 1.57
CA ALA A 196 -5.36 -21.06 1.85
C ALA A 196 -3.90 -20.85 2.24
N PHE A 197 -3.68 -20.43 3.48
CA PHE A 197 -2.39 -20.50 4.11
C PHE A 197 -2.00 -21.97 3.96
N PRO A 198 -0.95 -22.29 3.17
CA PRO A 198 -0.52 -23.67 3.07
C PRO A 198 -0.28 -24.16 4.50
N GLU A 199 -0.97 -25.23 4.88
CA GLU A 199 -0.81 -25.85 6.20
C GLU A 199 0.68 -26.14 6.39
N SER A 200 1.33 -25.37 7.26
CA SER A 200 2.70 -25.56 7.78
C SER A 200 3.82 -25.79 6.75
N PHE A 201 4.74 -24.84 6.65
CA PHE A 201 6.14 -25.13 6.30
C PHE A 201 6.92 -25.60 7.53
#